data_AF-A0A7Y5T115-F1
#
_entry.id   AF-A0A7Y5T115-F1
#
_cell.length_a   1.000
_cell.length_b   1.000
_cell.length_c   1.000
_cell.angle_alpha   90.00
_cell.angle_beta   90.00
_cell.angle_gamma   90.00
#
_symmetry.space_group_name_H-M   'P 1'
#
loop_
_entity.id
_entity.type
_entity.pdbx_description
1 polymer ?
#
loop_
_entity_poly.entity_id
_entity_poly.type
_entity_poly.pdbx_seq_one_letter_code
_entity_poly.pdbx_strand_id
1 'polypeptide(L)'
;MRGLLWVTIVLIAVLTGFLVSSIPYLAWWTCWISSLGIFFLTISGKLINLPTDSPILGQFFRPYFLAFTFFTGFVVLSPIFHFFSLHGYEFLDKIYDITPDEDTLFRTVQAQWFYLVAQISYVFGMSLKRPAFGKPTFSLNRIQLTDLFIILFLGLQFLALVSAFIPGLVQVLVKLTDIANIVGVLFLGVAIQENNRTKILLGLVIVAYAFMVALLSGMKSAPLFIAIILGSFLIQKYPKLIITTGILVFVIWATYIPYYNNVYRQVAWSEGFDPIEANRVAQEQTLSASSTELREASWAMLENRLSEVNMFIKYTYFVPAYHPHYGTDIIQQSVMSLIPRLFWPEKPDMEALIMERVYTAGVVESYSMVSAKPAYIVDAYLTGGLPIIILAYIVLGWLNIYLSIKAENWFGGYLLGSGVIFNGLFQIVWLGNSFEFLANVLFWSFILMFAIRFGLQRTGLLVRT
;
A
#
# COMPACT_ATOMS: atom_id res chain seq x y z
N MET A 1 4.49 30.02 -13.76
CA MET A 1 5.32 29.14 -14.61
C MET A 1 5.20 27.65 -14.27
N ARG A 2 5.41 27.18 -13.03
CA ARG A 2 5.38 25.73 -12.72
C ARG A 2 4.05 25.02 -13.03
N GLY A 3 2.90 25.67 -12.82
CA GLY A 3 1.59 25.10 -13.16
C GLY A 3 1.38 24.91 -14.67
N LEU A 4 1.98 25.75 -15.52
CA LEU A 4 1.90 25.61 -16.98
C LEU A 4 2.75 24.42 -17.44
N LEU A 5 3.96 24.27 -16.89
CA LEU A 5 4.83 23.10 -17.12
C LEU A 5 4.14 21.79 -16.72
N TRP A 6 3.40 21.81 -15.62
CA TRP A 6 2.62 20.67 -15.13
C TRP A 6 1.57 20.22 -16.14
N VAL A 7 0.73 21.16 -16.60
CA VAL A 7 -0.32 20.92 -17.61
C VAL A 7 0.28 20.44 -18.93
N THR A 8 1.39 21.03 -19.36
CA THR A 8 2.05 20.65 -20.62
C THR A 8 2.65 19.24 -20.59
N ILE A 9 3.39 18.87 -19.53
CA ILE A 9 3.99 17.52 -19.42
C ILE A 9 2.90 16.45 -19.35
N VAL A 10 1.84 16.72 -18.59
CA VAL A 10 0.69 15.83 -18.41
C VAL A 10 -0.09 15.64 -19.71
N LEU A 11 -0.42 16.74 -20.40
CA LEU A 11 -1.11 16.68 -21.69
C LEU A 11 -0.27 15.97 -22.74
N ILE A 12 1.03 16.24 -22.81
CA ILE A 12 1.91 15.56 -23.75
C ILE A 12 1.89 14.06 -23.49
N ALA A 13 2.09 13.60 -22.25
CA ALA A 13 2.12 12.17 -21.92
C ALA A 13 0.82 11.44 -22.27
N VAL A 14 -0.34 12.05 -21.99
CA VAL A 14 -1.65 11.45 -22.29
C VAL A 14 -1.96 11.49 -23.79
N LEU A 15 -1.67 12.62 -24.45
CA LEU A 15 -1.93 12.80 -25.88
C LEU A 15 -0.99 11.94 -26.73
N THR A 16 0.28 11.79 -26.37
CA THR A 16 1.20 10.89 -27.11
C THR A 16 0.78 9.43 -26.96
N GLY A 17 0.36 8.99 -25.78
CA GLY A 17 -0.21 7.65 -25.59
C GLY A 17 -1.43 7.40 -26.49
N PHE A 18 -2.30 8.41 -26.63
CA PHE A 18 -3.47 8.34 -27.51
C PHE A 18 -3.11 8.40 -29.00
N LEU A 19 -2.20 9.27 -29.40
CA LEU A 19 -1.81 9.45 -30.80
C LEU A 19 -1.13 8.22 -31.39
N VAL A 20 -0.48 7.41 -30.54
CA VAL A 20 0.20 6.19 -30.96
C VAL A 20 -0.61 4.94 -30.62
N SER A 21 -1.89 5.08 -30.27
CA SER A 21 -2.77 3.95 -29.91
C SER A 21 -2.95 2.93 -31.04
N SER A 22 -2.67 3.32 -32.29
CA SER A 22 -2.66 2.43 -33.46
C SER A 22 -1.47 1.46 -33.49
N ILE A 23 -0.43 1.70 -32.67
CA ILE A 23 0.74 0.82 -32.53
C ILE A 23 0.85 0.42 -31.05
N PRO A 24 0.21 -0.69 -30.62
CA PRO A 24 0.06 -1.04 -29.21
C PRO A 24 1.38 -1.07 -28.43
N TYR A 25 2.43 -1.65 -29.02
CA TYR A 25 3.77 -1.71 -28.41
C TYR A 25 4.32 -0.33 -28.06
N LEU A 26 4.25 0.61 -29.00
CA LEU A 26 4.80 1.95 -28.82
C LEU A 26 3.93 2.76 -27.85
N ALA A 27 2.61 2.59 -27.89
CA ALA A 27 1.69 3.18 -26.93
C ALA A 27 1.99 2.71 -25.49
N TRP A 28 2.19 1.40 -25.29
CA TRP A 28 2.49 0.83 -23.97
C TRP A 28 3.79 1.39 -23.39
N TRP A 29 4.89 1.33 -24.15
CA TRP A 29 6.19 1.87 -23.72
C TRP A 29 6.13 3.37 -23.46
N THR A 30 5.42 4.12 -24.29
CA THR A 30 5.21 5.56 -24.09
C THR A 30 4.52 5.83 -22.75
N CYS A 31 3.46 5.09 -22.43
CA CYS A 31 2.73 5.25 -21.17
C CYS A 31 3.57 4.85 -19.95
N TRP A 32 4.31 3.73 -20.04
CA TRP A 32 5.14 3.23 -18.95
C TRP A 32 6.35 4.15 -18.68
N ILE A 33 7.07 4.59 -19.71
CA ILE A 33 8.19 5.54 -19.59
C ILE A 33 7.70 6.90 -19.08
N SER A 34 6.55 7.37 -19.55
CA SER A 34 5.94 8.61 -19.04
C SER A 34 5.66 8.52 -17.55
N SER A 35 5.21 7.35 -17.07
CA SER A 35 4.94 7.11 -15.67
C SER A 35 6.20 7.16 -14.80
N LEU A 36 7.32 6.62 -15.29
CA LEU A 36 8.63 6.79 -14.67
C LEU A 36 9.05 8.27 -14.64
N GLY A 37 8.86 8.99 -15.74
CA GLY A 37 9.16 10.42 -15.81
C GLY A 37 8.39 11.21 -14.76
N ILE A 38 7.08 10.99 -14.63
CA ILE A 38 6.22 11.63 -13.62
C ILE A 38 6.72 11.30 -12.22
N PHE A 39 7.09 10.04 -11.95
CA PHE A 39 7.64 9.64 -10.67
C PHE A 39 8.88 10.46 -10.29
N PHE A 40 9.92 10.45 -11.14
CA PHE A 40 11.17 11.16 -10.89
C PHE A 40 10.99 12.67 -10.79
N LEU A 41 10.13 13.26 -11.62
CA LEU A 41 9.85 14.70 -11.58
C LEU A 41 9.05 15.11 -10.34
N THR A 42 8.22 14.22 -9.80
CA THR A 42 7.45 14.46 -8.56
C THR A 42 8.35 14.37 -7.34
N ILE A 43 9.13 13.30 -7.17
CA ILE A 43 10.02 13.11 -6.00
C ILE A 43 11.19 14.10 -5.98
N SER A 44 11.58 14.66 -7.14
CA SER A 44 12.59 15.74 -7.22
C SER A 44 12.01 17.13 -6.95
N GLY A 45 10.70 17.25 -6.76
CA GLY A 45 10.03 18.54 -6.52
C GLY A 45 9.95 19.46 -7.73
N LYS A 46 10.16 18.91 -8.94
CA LYS A 46 10.03 19.67 -10.20
C LYS A 46 8.57 19.85 -10.60
N LEU A 47 7.73 18.82 -10.38
CA LEU A 47 6.28 18.90 -10.64
C LEU A 47 5.50 19.52 -9.49
N ILE A 48 5.83 19.15 -8.25
CA ILE A 48 5.14 19.63 -7.06
C ILE A 48 6.11 20.34 -6.13
N ASN A 49 5.63 21.34 -5.41
CA ASN A 49 6.47 21.97 -4.38
C ASN A 49 6.56 21.01 -3.20
N LEU A 50 7.77 20.51 -2.95
CA LEU A 50 8.05 19.71 -1.76
C LEU A 50 8.21 20.62 -0.54
N PRO A 51 7.91 20.12 0.67
CA PRO A 51 8.21 20.86 1.89
C PRO A 51 9.72 21.08 2.04
N THR A 52 10.11 22.23 2.58
CA THR A 52 11.52 22.63 2.72
C THR A 52 12.01 22.64 4.16
N ASP A 53 11.22 22.13 5.09
CA ASP A 53 11.49 22.11 6.54
C ASP A 53 12.48 21.02 6.97
N SER A 54 12.78 20.05 6.11
CA SER A 54 13.75 18.98 6.36
C SER A 54 14.41 18.53 5.04
N PRO A 55 15.61 17.91 5.04
CA PRO A 55 16.16 17.29 3.84
C PRO A 55 15.23 16.20 3.27
N ILE A 56 15.34 15.88 1.98
CA ILE A 56 14.48 14.89 1.29
C ILE A 56 14.47 13.53 2.01
N LEU A 57 15.65 13.00 2.36
CA LEU A 57 15.74 11.74 3.11
C LEU A 57 15.10 11.83 4.51
N GLY A 58 15.10 13.03 5.07
CA GLY A 58 14.44 13.38 6.34
C GLY A 58 12.92 13.44 6.28
N GLN A 59 12.33 13.33 5.09
CA GLN A 59 10.89 13.46 4.84
C GLN A 59 10.23 12.20 4.29
N PHE A 60 10.95 11.07 4.22
CA PHE A 60 10.48 9.87 3.53
C PHE A 60 9.08 9.39 3.96
N PHE A 61 8.71 9.55 5.24
CA PHE A 61 7.38 9.18 5.76
C PHE A 61 6.23 10.04 5.25
N ARG A 62 6.51 11.18 4.60
CA ARG A 62 5.46 12.01 3.99
C ARG A 62 4.94 11.33 2.71
N PRO A 63 3.65 11.53 2.37
CA PRO A 63 3.04 10.85 1.24
C PRO A 63 3.72 11.13 -0.10
N TYR A 64 4.39 12.27 -0.26
CA TYR A 64 5.17 12.61 -1.46
C TYR A 64 6.25 11.58 -1.81
N PHE A 65 6.77 10.88 -0.80
CA PHE A 65 7.83 9.90 -0.95
C PHE A 65 7.29 8.49 -0.73
N LEU A 66 6.96 8.09 0.50
CA LEU A 66 6.58 6.72 0.82
C LEU A 66 5.32 6.28 0.07
N ALA A 67 4.17 6.92 0.33
CA ALA A 67 2.89 6.53 -0.28
C ALA A 67 2.95 6.59 -1.81
N PHE A 68 3.50 7.67 -2.37
CA PHE A 68 3.61 7.83 -3.82
C PHE A 68 4.59 6.84 -4.49
N THR A 69 5.67 6.44 -3.79
CA THR A 69 6.59 5.40 -4.27
C THR A 69 5.91 4.04 -4.31
N PHE A 70 5.15 3.69 -3.25
CA PHE A 70 4.36 2.46 -3.24
C PHE A 70 3.32 2.45 -4.33
N PHE A 71 2.51 3.51 -4.43
CA PHE A 71 1.51 3.66 -5.48
C PHE A 71 2.15 3.50 -6.87
N THR A 72 3.21 4.25 -7.16
CA THR A 72 3.88 4.18 -8.47
C THR A 72 4.46 2.78 -8.72
N GLY A 73 5.19 2.21 -7.76
CA GLY A 73 5.86 0.93 -7.92
C GLY A 73 4.89 -0.23 -8.14
N PHE A 74 3.87 -0.33 -7.29
CA PHE A 74 2.90 -1.44 -7.31
C PHE A 74 1.80 -1.30 -8.35
N VAL A 75 1.35 -0.08 -8.64
CA VAL A 75 0.19 0.14 -9.51
C VAL A 75 0.61 0.49 -10.94
N VAL A 76 1.71 1.25 -11.11
CA VAL A 76 2.03 1.88 -12.40
C VAL A 76 3.23 1.25 -13.09
N LEU A 77 4.22 0.76 -12.33
CA LEU A 77 5.46 0.21 -12.88
C LEU A 77 5.52 -1.32 -12.93
N SER A 78 4.90 -1.99 -11.97
CA SER A 78 4.76 -3.46 -11.95
C SER A 78 4.14 -4.08 -13.22
N PRO A 79 3.27 -3.39 -14.02
CA PRO A 79 2.72 -3.97 -15.25
C PRO A 79 3.76 -4.46 -16.26
N ILE A 80 5.02 -4.03 -16.14
CA ILE A 80 6.13 -4.53 -16.98
C ILE A 80 6.31 -6.04 -16.90
N PHE A 81 6.05 -6.67 -15.75
CA PHE A 81 6.18 -8.12 -15.59
C PHE A 81 5.13 -8.86 -16.40
N HIS A 82 3.88 -8.39 -16.36
CA HIS A 82 2.81 -8.93 -17.19
C HIS A 82 3.08 -8.68 -18.68
N PHE A 83 3.55 -7.48 -19.04
CA PHE A 83 3.90 -7.18 -20.42
C PHE A 83 5.01 -8.11 -20.95
N PHE A 84 6.06 -8.38 -20.18
CA PHE A 84 7.09 -9.36 -20.56
C PHE A 84 6.55 -10.78 -20.67
N SER A 85 5.73 -11.22 -19.71
CA SER A 85 5.10 -12.55 -19.74
C SER A 85 4.24 -12.74 -20.99
N LEU A 86 3.47 -11.72 -21.38
CA LEU A 86 2.65 -11.72 -22.59
C LEU A 86 3.48 -11.98 -23.87
N HIS A 87 4.76 -11.61 -23.89
CA HIS A 87 5.69 -11.82 -25.00
C HIS A 87 6.58 -13.07 -24.84
N GLY A 88 6.26 -13.94 -23.87
CA GLY A 88 7.00 -15.18 -23.62
C GLY A 88 8.34 -14.98 -22.90
N TYR A 89 8.54 -13.84 -22.22
CA TYR A 89 9.75 -13.57 -21.44
C TYR A 89 9.54 -13.83 -19.95
N GLU A 90 10.56 -14.44 -19.32
CA GLU A 90 10.70 -14.56 -17.87
C GLU A 90 12.11 -14.13 -17.46
N PHE A 91 12.24 -13.20 -16.52
CA PHE A 91 13.54 -12.68 -16.06
C PHE A 91 14.51 -12.30 -17.20
N LEU A 92 13.97 -11.76 -18.31
CA LEU A 92 14.68 -11.39 -19.55
C LEU A 92 15.08 -12.55 -20.47
N ASP A 93 14.85 -13.80 -20.08
CA ASP A 93 15.00 -14.96 -20.96
C ASP A 93 13.70 -15.17 -21.75
N LYS A 94 13.80 -15.41 -23.07
CA LYS A 94 12.64 -15.83 -23.86
C LYS A 94 12.43 -17.33 -23.67
N ILE A 95 11.40 -17.70 -22.93
CA ILE A 95 11.08 -19.10 -22.59
C ILE A 95 10.15 -19.71 -23.62
N TYR A 96 9.23 -18.91 -24.16
CA TYR A 96 8.24 -19.36 -25.12
C TYR A 96 8.23 -18.48 -26.37
N ASP A 97 8.02 -19.07 -27.54
CA ASP A 97 7.78 -18.32 -28.77
C ASP A 97 6.28 -18.04 -28.93
N ILE A 98 5.77 -17.18 -28.06
CA ILE A 98 4.35 -16.80 -28.03
C ILE A 98 4.20 -15.49 -28.78
N THR A 99 3.25 -15.46 -29.72
CA THR A 99 2.73 -14.20 -30.26
C THR A 99 1.55 -13.78 -29.39
N PRO A 100 1.58 -12.58 -28.77
CA PRO A 100 0.45 -12.08 -27.99
C PRO A 100 -0.84 -12.09 -28.79
N ASP A 101 -1.94 -12.51 -28.17
CA ASP A 101 -3.27 -12.23 -28.69
C ASP A 101 -3.48 -10.71 -28.79
N GLU A 102 -3.96 -10.23 -29.95
CA GLU A 102 -4.06 -8.80 -30.24
C GLU A 102 -5.03 -8.08 -29.30
N ASP A 103 -6.16 -8.72 -28.94
CA ASP A 103 -7.14 -8.14 -28.02
C ASP A 103 -6.58 -8.01 -26.61
N THR A 104 -5.88 -9.05 -26.13
CA THR A 104 -5.18 -9.05 -24.84
C THR A 104 -4.09 -7.99 -24.78
N LEU A 105 -3.29 -7.85 -25.85
CA LEU A 105 -2.30 -6.79 -25.97
C LEU A 105 -2.97 -5.41 -25.92
N PHE A 106 -4.02 -5.18 -26.71
CA PHE A 106 -4.72 -3.90 -26.74
C PHE A 106 -5.29 -3.51 -25.35
N ARG A 107 -5.88 -4.46 -24.64
CA ARG A 107 -6.38 -4.22 -23.27
C ARG A 107 -5.27 -3.95 -22.27
N THR A 108 -4.12 -4.60 -22.44
CA THR A 108 -2.92 -4.34 -21.63
C THR A 108 -2.43 -2.90 -21.82
N VAL A 109 -2.42 -2.41 -23.07
CA VAL A 109 -2.11 -1.00 -23.37
C VAL A 109 -3.13 -0.06 -22.74
N GLN A 110 -4.42 -0.39 -22.86
CA GLN A 110 -5.50 0.41 -22.28
C GLN A 110 -5.39 0.49 -20.75
N ALA A 111 -5.10 -0.63 -20.07
CA ALA A 111 -4.88 -0.67 -18.63
C ALA A 111 -3.68 0.20 -18.22
N GLN A 112 -2.55 0.09 -18.93
CA GLN A 112 -1.37 0.95 -18.69
C GLN A 112 -1.69 2.44 -18.86
N TRP A 113 -2.50 2.77 -19.87
CA TRP A 113 -2.94 4.14 -20.08
C TRP A 113 -3.83 4.65 -18.93
N PHE A 114 -4.75 3.84 -18.43
CA PHE A 114 -5.52 4.18 -17.23
C PHE A 114 -4.64 4.37 -16.00
N TYR A 115 -3.60 3.55 -15.80
CA TYR A 115 -2.63 3.74 -14.71
C TYR A 115 -1.86 5.06 -14.83
N LEU A 116 -1.43 5.44 -16.04
CA LEU A 116 -0.80 6.74 -16.29
C LEU A 116 -1.75 7.89 -15.92
N VAL A 117 -3.01 7.84 -16.37
CA VAL A 117 -4.01 8.87 -16.04
C VAL A 117 -4.28 8.93 -14.53
N ALA A 118 -4.38 7.78 -13.87
CA ALA A 118 -4.52 7.68 -12.42
C ALA A 118 -3.32 8.33 -11.71
N GLN A 119 -2.09 8.07 -12.15
CA GLN A 119 -0.89 8.65 -11.56
C GLN A 119 -0.84 10.16 -11.69
N ILE A 120 -1.15 10.68 -12.88
CA ILE A 120 -1.27 12.12 -13.13
C ILE A 120 -2.30 12.74 -12.20
N SER A 121 -3.48 12.14 -12.11
CA SER A 121 -4.60 12.59 -11.27
C SER A 121 -4.23 12.58 -9.79
N TYR A 122 -3.50 11.56 -9.34
CA TYR A 122 -2.98 11.47 -7.98
C TYR A 122 -1.99 12.61 -7.67
N VAL A 123 -1.03 12.86 -8.55
CA VAL A 123 -0.07 13.97 -8.40
C VAL A 123 -0.78 15.32 -8.44
N PHE A 124 -1.82 15.47 -9.27
CA PHE A 124 -2.65 16.67 -9.28
C PHE A 124 -3.30 16.89 -7.92
N GLY A 125 -3.96 15.85 -7.40
CA GLY A 125 -4.58 15.87 -6.07
C GLY A 125 -3.60 16.28 -4.97
N MET A 126 -2.39 15.72 -4.97
CA MET A 126 -1.33 16.11 -4.04
C MET A 126 -0.95 17.59 -4.16
N SER A 127 -0.97 18.14 -5.37
CA SER A 127 -0.59 19.54 -5.65
C SER A 127 -1.64 20.57 -5.22
N LEU A 128 -2.92 20.17 -5.08
CA LEU A 128 -4.01 21.06 -4.69
C LEU A 128 -3.81 21.65 -3.28
N LYS A 129 -3.05 20.96 -2.42
CA LYS A 129 -2.70 21.45 -1.10
C LYS A 129 -1.25 21.91 -1.09
N ARG A 130 -1.04 23.22 -0.84
CA ARG A 130 0.31 23.73 -0.59
C ARG A 130 0.89 23.04 0.65
N PRO A 131 2.16 22.59 0.62
CA PRO A 131 2.81 21.98 1.77
C PRO A 131 2.88 23.03 2.89
N ALA A 132 2.01 22.89 3.89
CA ALA A 132 2.02 23.69 5.11
C ALA A 132 2.56 22.84 6.27
N PHE A 133 3.58 22.04 5.99
CA PHE A 133 4.32 21.29 7.00
C PHE A 133 5.31 22.27 7.67
N GLY A 134 5.33 22.35 9.00
CA GLY A 134 6.36 23.13 9.71
C GLY A 134 5.92 24.04 10.85
N LYS A 135 4.62 24.16 11.16
CA LYS A 135 4.16 24.82 12.40
C LYS A 135 3.08 23.99 13.09
N PRO A 136 3.45 22.96 13.86
CA PRO A 136 2.46 22.14 14.52
C PRO A 136 1.72 22.95 15.58
N THR A 137 0.42 22.67 15.74
CA THR A 137 -0.45 23.33 16.73
C THR A 137 -0.25 22.76 18.14
N PHE A 138 0.44 21.63 18.24
CA PHE A 138 0.76 20.97 19.48
C PHE A 138 2.25 20.61 19.50
N SER A 139 2.81 20.41 20.68
CA SER A 139 4.18 19.94 20.89
C SER A 139 4.20 18.90 21.99
N LEU A 140 5.19 18.01 21.94
CA LEU A 140 5.43 17.03 22.99
C LEU A 140 6.06 17.69 24.21
N ASN A 141 5.55 17.36 25.40
CA ASN A 141 6.03 17.90 26.66
C ASN A 141 7.20 17.07 27.20
N ARG A 142 8.43 17.58 27.08
CA ARG A 142 9.68 17.15 27.76
C ARG A 142 9.85 15.64 28.01
N ILE A 143 9.43 14.80 27.06
CA ILE A 143 9.60 13.34 27.09
C ILE A 143 10.57 12.91 26.00
N GLN A 144 11.46 11.96 26.31
CA GLN A 144 12.31 11.37 25.29
C GLN A 144 11.46 10.55 24.32
N LEU A 145 11.81 10.57 23.04
CA LEU A 145 11.02 9.88 22.00
C LEU A 145 10.95 8.37 22.23
N THR A 146 12.05 7.75 22.67
CA THR A 146 12.06 6.32 23.00
C THR A 146 11.13 5.98 24.16
N ASP A 147 11.08 6.82 25.20
CA ASP A 147 10.17 6.61 26.34
C ASP A 147 8.71 6.81 25.93
N LEU A 148 8.44 7.81 25.08
CA LEU A 148 7.11 8.00 24.50
C LEU A 148 6.68 6.80 23.67
N PHE A 149 7.56 6.28 22.80
CA PHE A 149 7.23 5.16 21.93
C PHE A 149 7.00 3.87 22.69
N ILE A 150 7.75 3.57 23.75
CA ILE A 150 7.46 2.37 24.55
C ILE A 150 6.13 2.50 25.30
N ILE A 151 5.81 3.69 25.85
CA ILE A 151 4.50 3.95 26.49
C ILE A 151 3.37 3.79 25.48
N LEU A 152 3.51 4.36 24.29
CA LEU A 152 2.53 4.24 23.21
C LEU A 152 2.38 2.79 22.77
N PHE A 153 3.48 2.06 22.56
CA PHE A 153 3.45 0.64 22.17
C PHE A 153 2.66 -0.19 23.19
N LEU A 154 3.02 -0.10 24.47
CA LEU A 154 2.34 -0.85 25.52
C LEU A 154 0.87 -0.45 25.68
N GLY A 155 0.58 0.85 25.63
CA GLY A 155 -0.78 1.36 25.71
C GLY A 155 -1.67 0.90 24.56
N LEU A 156 -1.16 0.94 23.32
CA LEU A 156 -1.88 0.47 22.13
C LEU A 156 -2.08 -1.04 22.15
N GLN A 157 -1.07 -1.82 22.54
CA GLN A 157 -1.19 -3.28 22.68
C GLN A 157 -2.19 -3.67 23.76
N PHE A 158 -2.20 -2.95 24.89
CA PHE A 158 -3.20 -3.17 25.93
C PHE A 158 -4.62 -2.86 25.43
N LEU A 159 -4.82 -1.74 24.74
CA LEU A 159 -6.12 -1.40 24.15
C LEU A 159 -6.55 -2.38 23.06
N ALA A 160 -5.60 -2.89 22.27
CA ALA A 160 -5.84 -3.95 21.30
C ALA A 160 -6.34 -5.21 22.01
N LEU A 161 -5.64 -5.66 23.06
CA LEU A 161 -6.05 -6.81 23.87
C LEU A 161 -7.46 -6.63 24.46
N VAL A 162 -7.77 -5.47 25.05
CA VAL A 162 -9.11 -5.17 25.55
C VAL A 162 -10.16 -5.22 24.43
N SER A 163 -9.84 -4.67 23.25
CA SER A 163 -10.73 -4.68 22.09
C SER A 163 -11.02 -6.08 21.57
N ALA A 164 -10.08 -7.03 21.74
CA ALA A 164 -10.27 -8.42 21.33
C ALA A 164 -11.37 -9.15 22.14
N PHE A 165 -11.65 -8.70 23.36
CA PHE A 165 -12.71 -9.26 24.20
C PHE A 165 -14.10 -8.68 23.92
N ILE A 166 -14.21 -7.64 23.10
CA ILE A 166 -15.48 -6.96 22.82
C ILE A 166 -15.92 -7.29 21.38
N PRO A 167 -16.99 -8.09 21.20
CA PRO A 167 -17.54 -8.37 19.88
C PRO A 167 -17.85 -7.10 19.10
N GLY A 168 -17.43 -7.05 17.84
CA GLY A 168 -17.64 -5.88 16.97
C GLY A 168 -16.53 -4.83 16.98
N LEU A 169 -15.55 -4.90 17.89
CA LEU A 169 -14.37 -4.01 17.90
C LEU A 169 -13.16 -4.54 17.11
N VAL A 170 -13.35 -5.57 16.29
CA VAL A 170 -12.27 -6.17 15.48
C VAL A 170 -11.59 -5.13 14.58
N GLN A 171 -12.34 -4.18 14.01
CA GLN A 171 -11.77 -3.11 13.17
C GLN A 171 -10.84 -2.18 13.97
N VAL A 172 -11.21 -1.88 15.22
CA VAL A 172 -10.40 -1.06 16.13
C VAL A 172 -9.15 -1.84 16.57
N LEU A 173 -9.32 -3.12 16.94
CA LEU A 173 -8.22 -4.03 17.27
C LEU A 173 -7.15 -4.03 16.17
N VAL A 174 -7.54 -4.26 14.91
CA VAL A 174 -6.60 -4.30 13.78
C VAL A 174 -5.83 -2.99 13.67
N LYS A 175 -6.50 -1.85 13.79
CA LYS A 175 -5.85 -0.54 13.67
C LYS A 175 -4.92 -0.21 14.85
N LEU A 176 -5.29 -0.60 16.06
CA LEU A 176 -4.43 -0.45 17.24
C LEU A 176 -3.15 -1.28 17.08
N THR A 177 -3.28 -2.52 16.59
CA THR A 177 -2.14 -3.39 16.29
C THR A 177 -1.26 -2.82 15.17
N ASP A 178 -1.85 -2.30 14.09
CA ASP A 178 -1.11 -1.67 12.98
C ASP A 178 -0.23 -0.51 13.48
N ILE A 179 -0.81 0.42 14.26
CA ILE A 179 -0.05 1.53 14.83
C ILE A 179 1.00 1.02 15.82
N ALA A 180 0.64 0.08 16.71
CA ALA A 180 1.57 -0.46 17.69
C ALA A 180 2.81 -1.06 17.00
N ASN A 181 2.62 -1.79 15.89
CA ASN A 181 3.72 -2.33 15.11
C ASN A 181 4.63 -1.21 14.58
N ILE A 182 4.07 -0.14 13.99
CA ILE A 182 4.88 0.99 13.51
C ILE A 182 5.63 1.68 14.67
N VAL A 183 4.96 1.89 15.81
CA VAL A 183 5.59 2.46 17.01
C VAL A 183 6.73 1.57 17.50
N GLY A 184 6.55 0.26 17.55
CA GLY A 184 7.60 -0.69 17.95
C GLY A 184 8.82 -0.67 17.02
N VAL A 185 8.58 -0.55 15.71
CA VAL A 185 9.65 -0.42 14.71
C VAL A 185 10.41 0.90 14.85
N LEU A 186 9.69 2.01 15.01
CA LEU A 186 10.30 3.32 15.20
C LEU A 186 10.99 3.43 16.57
N PHE A 187 10.49 2.75 17.60
CA PHE A 187 11.18 2.61 18.88
C PHE A 187 12.58 2.02 18.70
N LEU A 188 12.71 0.91 17.97
CA LEU A 188 14.01 0.34 17.65
C LEU A 188 14.87 1.33 16.84
N GLY A 189 14.29 1.97 15.82
CA GLY A 189 14.98 2.96 15.00
C GLY A 189 15.58 4.10 15.84
N VAL A 190 14.79 4.72 16.72
CA VAL A 190 15.26 5.81 17.60
C VAL A 190 16.26 5.28 18.62
N ALA A 191 16.06 4.10 19.20
CA ALA A 191 17.00 3.50 20.15
C ALA A 191 18.39 3.25 19.52
N ILE A 192 18.44 2.83 18.25
CA ILE A 192 19.69 2.72 17.47
C ILE A 192 20.32 4.10 17.29
N GLN A 193 19.53 5.14 17.01
CA GLN A 193 20.08 6.49 16.86
C GLN A 193 20.65 7.04 18.17
N GLU A 194 19.99 6.78 19.29
CA GLU A 194 20.40 7.15 20.66
C GLU A 194 21.55 6.30 21.22
N ASN A 195 21.95 5.22 20.53
CA ASN A 195 22.97 4.26 20.98
C ASN A 195 22.67 3.63 22.37
N ASN A 196 21.40 3.50 22.76
CA ASN A 196 21.02 2.91 24.04
C ASN A 196 20.85 1.39 23.93
N ARG A 197 21.85 0.63 24.39
CA ARG A 197 21.90 -0.85 24.24
C ARG A 197 20.69 -1.57 24.82
N THR A 198 20.18 -1.13 25.98
CA THR A 198 19.02 -1.75 26.62
C THR A 198 17.75 -1.54 25.80
N LYS A 199 17.54 -0.31 25.33
CA LYS A 199 16.39 0.03 24.47
C LYS A 199 16.51 -0.65 23.10
N ILE A 200 17.71 -0.80 22.55
CA ILE A 200 17.97 -1.55 21.32
C ILE A 200 17.58 -3.02 21.50
N LEU A 201 18.02 -3.67 22.58
CA LEU A 201 17.69 -5.07 22.86
C LEU A 201 16.16 -5.26 22.98
N LEU A 202 15.50 -4.38 23.73
CA LEU A 202 14.04 -4.40 23.85
C LEU A 202 13.35 -4.21 22.49
N GLY A 203 13.84 -3.25 21.69
CA GLY A 203 13.28 -2.98 20.36
C GLY A 203 13.48 -4.16 19.40
N LEU A 204 14.62 -4.84 19.47
CA LEU A 204 14.88 -6.05 18.71
C LEU A 204 13.91 -7.17 19.09
N VAL A 205 13.61 -7.36 20.37
CA VAL A 205 12.63 -8.35 20.83
C VAL A 205 11.23 -8.00 20.29
N ILE A 206 10.81 -6.74 20.37
CA ILE A 206 9.50 -6.29 19.86
C ILE A 206 9.39 -6.53 18.36
N VAL A 207 10.39 -6.13 17.59
CA VAL A 207 10.39 -6.29 16.13
C VAL A 207 10.47 -7.77 15.73
N ALA A 208 11.32 -8.57 16.39
CA ALA A 208 11.42 -10.01 16.14
C ALA A 208 10.08 -10.72 16.41
N TYR A 209 9.38 -10.35 17.50
CA TYR A 209 8.05 -10.86 17.78
C TYR A 209 7.04 -10.49 16.66
N ALA A 210 7.05 -9.23 16.21
CA ALA A 210 6.18 -8.80 15.11
C ALA A 210 6.47 -9.57 13.80
N PHE A 211 7.74 -9.83 13.49
CA PHE A 211 8.14 -10.69 12.36
C PHE A 211 7.65 -12.12 12.52
N MET A 212 7.79 -12.70 13.72
CA MET A 212 7.35 -14.07 14.00
C MET A 212 5.82 -14.22 13.84
N VAL A 213 5.04 -13.28 14.39
CA VAL A 213 3.58 -13.25 14.21
C VAL A 213 3.21 -13.12 12.74
N ALA A 214 3.92 -12.27 11.98
CA ALA A 214 3.67 -12.11 10.56
C ALA A 214 4.01 -13.38 9.76
N LEU A 215 5.08 -14.09 10.11
CA LEU A 215 5.45 -15.39 9.53
C LEU A 215 4.35 -16.44 9.77
N LEU A 216 3.91 -16.57 11.02
CA LEU A 216 2.86 -17.52 11.42
C LEU A 216 1.46 -17.21 10.85
N SER A 217 1.27 -16.03 10.26
CA SER A 217 0.01 -15.64 9.62
C SER A 217 -0.10 -16.05 8.13
N GLY A 218 0.89 -16.81 7.62
CA GLY A 218 1.00 -17.15 6.19
C GLY A 218 1.47 -15.98 5.33
N MET A 219 2.33 -15.14 5.94
CA MET A 219 3.03 -13.99 5.36
C MET A 219 2.21 -13.18 4.34
N LYS A 220 1.40 -12.27 4.88
CA LYS A 220 0.97 -11.06 4.17
C LYS A 220 2.19 -10.13 3.97
N SER A 221 2.02 -9.01 3.27
CA SER A 221 3.07 -8.00 3.04
C SER A 221 3.63 -7.32 4.32
N ALA A 222 3.19 -7.71 5.52
CA ALA A 222 3.55 -7.12 6.80
C ALA A 222 5.06 -7.13 7.15
N PRO A 223 5.83 -8.22 6.97
CA PRO A 223 7.27 -8.23 7.24
C PRO A 223 8.03 -7.20 6.37
N LEU A 224 7.63 -7.09 5.10
CA LEU A 224 8.22 -6.14 4.16
C LEU A 224 7.94 -4.70 4.61
N PHE A 225 6.72 -4.41 5.07
CA PHE A 225 6.39 -3.10 5.61
C PHE A 225 7.21 -2.74 6.85
N ILE A 226 7.41 -3.68 7.78
CA ILE A 226 8.27 -3.48 8.95
C ILE A 226 9.70 -3.09 8.51
N ALA A 227 10.27 -3.86 7.58
CA ALA A 227 11.61 -3.62 7.06
C ALA A 227 11.70 -2.25 6.35
N ILE A 228 10.69 -1.89 5.55
CA ILE A 228 10.65 -0.62 4.83
C ILE A 228 10.53 0.56 5.79
N ILE A 229 9.68 0.51 6.82
CA ILE A 229 9.57 1.58 7.81
C ILE A 229 10.88 1.77 8.57
N LEU A 230 11.51 0.67 9.02
CA LEU A 230 12.80 0.73 9.71
C LEU A 230 13.89 1.31 8.80
N GLY A 231 13.99 0.81 7.58
CA GLY A 231 14.94 1.27 6.57
C GLY A 231 14.74 2.76 6.25
N SER A 232 13.49 3.18 6.05
CA SER A 232 13.11 4.58 5.80
C SER A 232 13.54 5.54 6.89
N PHE A 233 13.52 5.08 8.15
CA PHE A 233 14.02 5.88 9.26
C PHE A 233 15.55 5.91 9.32
N LEU A 234 16.19 4.74 9.17
CA LEU A 234 17.64 4.58 9.31
C LEU A 234 18.44 5.08 8.10
N ILE A 235 17.84 5.22 6.91
CA ILE A 235 18.51 5.67 5.68
C ILE A 235 19.12 7.05 5.82
N GLN A 236 18.56 7.90 6.70
CA GLN A 236 19.08 9.23 6.98
C GLN A 236 20.46 9.20 7.62
N LYS A 237 20.72 8.19 8.46
CA LYS A 237 21.98 8.04 9.20
C LYS A 237 22.93 7.04 8.53
N TYR A 238 22.39 6.00 7.90
CA TYR A 238 23.13 4.88 7.34
C TYR A 238 22.73 4.55 5.88
N PRO A 239 22.77 5.50 4.93
CA PRO A 239 22.18 5.32 3.61
C PRO A 239 22.78 4.13 2.84
N LYS A 240 24.11 3.99 2.84
CA LYS A 240 24.79 2.90 2.14
C LYS A 240 24.41 1.53 2.69
N LEU A 241 24.42 1.39 4.03
CA LEU A 241 24.07 0.14 4.68
C LEU A 241 22.63 -0.25 4.37
N ILE A 242 21.68 0.68 4.56
CA ILE A 242 20.25 0.43 4.33
C ILE A 242 19.95 0.13 2.86
N ILE A 243 20.59 0.81 1.91
CA ILE A 243 20.40 0.52 0.48
C ILE A 243 20.93 -0.87 0.15
N THR A 244 22.16 -1.21 0.58
CA THR A 244 22.76 -2.53 0.28
C THR A 244 21.99 -3.67 0.95
N THR A 245 21.64 -3.54 2.23
CA THR A 245 20.85 -4.56 2.93
C THR A 245 19.43 -4.61 2.40
N GLY A 246 18.84 -3.48 2.03
CA GLY A 246 17.52 -3.40 1.41
C GLY A 246 17.46 -4.15 0.08
N ILE A 247 18.46 -3.99 -0.79
CA ILE A 247 18.57 -4.75 -2.05
C ILE A 247 18.68 -6.25 -1.74
N LEU A 248 19.55 -6.66 -0.81
CA LEU A 248 19.71 -8.06 -0.45
C LEU A 248 18.41 -8.67 0.10
N VAL A 249 17.76 -7.98 1.04
CA VAL A 249 16.49 -8.39 1.63
C VAL A 249 15.41 -8.45 0.57
N PHE A 250 15.36 -7.49 -0.36
CA PHE A 250 14.40 -7.50 -1.46
C PHE A 250 14.62 -8.68 -2.40
N VAL A 251 15.87 -9.02 -2.74
CA VAL A 251 16.17 -10.19 -3.58
C VAL A 251 15.73 -11.47 -2.89
N ILE A 252 16.08 -11.67 -1.61
CA ILE A 252 15.63 -12.83 -0.83
C ILE A 252 14.09 -12.85 -0.77
N TRP A 253 13.48 -11.69 -0.55
CA TRP A 253 12.03 -11.58 -0.49
C TRP A 253 11.38 -11.93 -1.82
N ALA A 254 11.91 -11.46 -2.94
CA ALA A 254 11.35 -11.69 -4.27
C ALA A 254 11.54 -13.13 -4.76
N THR A 255 12.52 -13.87 -4.24
CA THR A 255 12.82 -15.24 -4.68
C THR A 255 12.29 -16.32 -3.75
N TYR A 256 12.46 -16.15 -2.42
CA TYR A 256 12.15 -17.19 -1.45
C TYR A 256 10.68 -17.13 -0.99
N ILE A 257 10.18 -15.93 -0.72
CA ILE A 257 8.89 -15.71 -0.06
C ILE A 257 7.69 -16.13 -0.93
N PRO A 258 7.69 -15.94 -2.26
CA PRO A 258 6.59 -16.40 -3.12
C PRO A 258 6.35 -17.90 -3.01
N TYR A 259 7.41 -18.70 -3.14
CA TYR A 259 7.31 -20.15 -3.08
C TYR A 259 6.89 -20.62 -1.68
N TYR A 260 7.55 -20.11 -0.65
CA TYR A 260 7.19 -20.37 0.75
C TYR A 260 5.70 -20.09 1.01
N ASN A 261 5.19 -18.95 0.53
CA ASN A 261 3.80 -18.55 0.76
C ASN A 261 2.81 -19.47 0.05
N ASN A 262 3.14 -19.92 -1.16
CA ASN A 262 2.28 -20.84 -1.90
C ASN A 262 2.18 -22.18 -1.16
N VAL A 263 3.31 -22.74 -0.73
CA VAL A 263 3.34 -23.98 0.05
C VAL A 263 2.61 -23.81 1.39
N TYR A 264 2.92 -22.75 2.13
CA TYR A 264 2.29 -22.50 3.43
C TYR A 264 0.77 -22.41 3.29
N ARG A 265 0.26 -21.67 2.30
CA ARG A 265 -1.19 -21.51 2.11
C ARG A 265 -1.87 -22.80 1.71
N GLN A 266 -1.24 -23.59 0.85
CA GLN A 266 -1.76 -24.90 0.47
C GLN A 266 -1.90 -25.79 1.71
N VAL A 267 -0.86 -25.90 2.52
CA VAL A 267 -0.83 -26.78 3.70
C VAL A 267 -1.72 -26.24 4.83
N ALA A 268 -1.67 -24.95 5.13
CA ALA A 268 -2.44 -24.34 6.21
C ALA A 268 -3.94 -24.22 5.89
N TRP A 269 -4.29 -23.81 4.67
CA TRP A 269 -5.69 -23.47 4.33
C TRP A 269 -6.44 -24.61 3.65
N SER A 270 -5.77 -25.40 2.81
CA SER A 270 -6.41 -26.51 2.10
C SER A 270 -6.31 -27.82 2.87
N GLU A 271 -5.15 -28.08 3.50
CA GLU A 271 -4.91 -29.33 4.23
C GLU A 271 -5.20 -29.22 5.74
N GLY A 272 -5.43 -28.01 6.24
CA GLY A 272 -5.90 -27.76 7.61
C GLY A 272 -4.83 -27.96 8.70
N PHE A 273 -3.55 -27.86 8.34
CA PHE A 273 -2.46 -28.01 9.29
C PHE A 273 -2.42 -26.86 10.31
N ASP A 274 -1.95 -27.14 11.53
CA ASP A 274 -1.68 -26.10 12.53
C ASP A 274 -0.64 -25.09 11.99
N PRO A 275 -0.75 -23.78 12.28
CA PRO A 275 0.16 -22.76 11.77
C PRO A 275 1.65 -23.02 12.00
N ILE A 276 2.03 -23.67 13.11
CA ILE A 276 3.44 -24.00 13.40
C ILE A 276 3.90 -25.13 12.48
N GLU A 277 3.07 -26.15 12.31
CA GLU A 277 3.40 -27.30 11.47
C GLU A 277 3.41 -26.91 9.98
N ALA A 278 2.43 -26.12 9.53
CA ALA A 278 2.41 -25.57 8.17
C ALA A 278 3.67 -24.71 7.90
N ASN A 279 4.14 -23.94 8.89
CA ASN A 279 5.38 -23.18 8.77
C ASN A 279 6.59 -24.10 8.63
N ARG A 280 6.68 -25.17 9.44
CA ARG A 280 7.78 -26.15 9.37
C ARG A 280 7.84 -26.80 7.98
N VAL A 281 6.70 -27.29 7.49
CA VAL A 281 6.59 -27.91 6.16
C VAL A 281 6.97 -26.92 5.06
N ALA A 282 6.47 -25.68 5.11
CA ALA A 282 6.79 -24.66 4.13
C ALA A 282 8.28 -24.29 4.11
N GLN A 283 8.94 -24.20 5.28
CA GLN A 283 10.39 -23.97 5.35
C GLN A 283 11.18 -25.11 4.72
N GLU A 284 10.86 -26.36 5.10
CA GLU A 284 11.54 -27.55 4.60
C GLU A 284 11.42 -27.66 3.08
N GLN A 285 10.20 -27.54 2.54
CA GLN A 285 9.95 -27.62 1.10
C GLN A 285 10.60 -26.47 0.33
N THR A 286 10.63 -25.25 0.87
CA THR A 286 11.27 -24.12 0.21
C THR A 286 12.80 -24.26 0.19
N LEU A 287 13.40 -24.80 1.26
CA LEU A 287 14.85 -25.04 1.32
C LEU A 287 15.29 -26.19 0.41
N SER A 288 14.41 -27.16 0.15
CA SER A 288 14.66 -28.26 -0.78
C SER A 288 14.20 -27.99 -2.22
N ALA A 289 13.55 -26.84 -2.48
CA ALA A 289 13.01 -26.51 -3.79
C ALA A 289 14.12 -26.35 -4.83
N SER A 290 13.87 -26.83 -6.04
CA SER A 290 14.74 -26.62 -7.18
C SER A 290 14.79 -25.13 -7.59
N SER A 291 15.86 -24.74 -8.28
CA SER A 291 15.96 -23.38 -8.83
C SER A 291 14.84 -23.05 -9.81
N THR A 292 14.31 -24.04 -10.52
CA THR A 292 13.19 -23.89 -11.45
C THR A 292 11.89 -23.58 -10.71
N GLU A 293 11.56 -24.34 -9.66
CA GLU A 293 10.35 -24.11 -8.86
C GLU A 293 10.36 -22.73 -8.19
N LEU A 294 11.51 -22.33 -7.65
CA LEU A 294 11.68 -20.99 -7.08
C LEU A 294 11.51 -19.91 -8.16
N ARG A 295 12.09 -20.12 -9.35
CA ARG A 295 11.98 -19.18 -10.49
C ARG A 295 10.53 -19.00 -10.91
N GLU A 296 9.80 -20.09 -11.14
CA GLU A 296 8.38 -20.07 -11.56
C GLU A 296 7.49 -19.37 -10.54
N ALA A 297 7.63 -19.72 -9.25
CA ALA A 297 6.85 -19.08 -8.19
C ALA A 297 7.16 -17.58 -8.05
N SER A 298 8.43 -17.20 -8.22
CA SER A 298 8.87 -15.81 -8.19
C SER A 298 8.29 -15.02 -9.36
N TRP A 299 8.38 -15.55 -10.58
CA TRP A 299 7.81 -14.90 -11.77
C TRP A 299 6.29 -14.75 -11.66
N ALA A 300 5.59 -15.81 -11.25
CA ALA A 300 4.16 -15.79 -11.05
C ALA A 300 3.73 -14.74 -10.01
N MET A 301 4.54 -14.51 -8.97
CA MET A 301 4.30 -13.45 -7.98
C MET A 301 4.50 -12.05 -8.58
N LEU A 302 5.56 -11.83 -9.36
CA LEU A 302 5.80 -10.55 -10.03
C LEU A 302 4.68 -10.23 -11.04
N GLU A 303 4.24 -11.21 -11.81
CA GLU A 303 3.21 -11.05 -12.82
C GLU A 303 1.81 -10.85 -12.22
N ASN A 304 1.39 -11.72 -11.28
CA ASN A 304 -0.01 -11.83 -10.87
C ASN A 304 -0.32 -11.22 -9.51
N ARG A 305 0.69 -10.94 -8.68
CA ARG A 305 0.50 -10.39 -7.33
C ARG A 305 1.08 -8.99 -7.18
N LEU A 306 2.25 -8.75 -7.78
CA LEU A 306 2.85 -7.43 -7.81
C LEU A 306 2.20 -6.55 -8.88
N SER A 307 1.81 -7.14 -10.02
CA SER A 307 1.03 -6.49 -11.06
C SER A 307 -0.45 -6.89 -10.96
N GLU A 308 -1.33 -5.89 -10.89
CA GLU A 308 -2.78 -6.07 -10.86
C GLU A 308 -3.43 -5.97 -12.26
N VAL A 309 -2.60 -5.88 -13.31
CA VAL A 309 -3.05 -5.60 -14.69
C VAL A 309 -3.92 -6.71 -15.25
N ASN A 310 -3.54 -7.97 -15.02
CA ASN A 310 -4.32 -9.11 -15.49
C ASN A 310 -5.74 -9.07 -14.93
N MET A 311 -5.89 -8.75 -13.64
CA MET A 311 -7.20 -8.54 -13.02
C MET A 311 -7.95 -7.37 -13.67
N PHE A 312 -7.27 -6.24 -13.89
CA PHE A 312 -7.90 -5.06 -14.46
C PHE A 312 -8.40 -5.31 -15.89
N ILE A 313 -7.63 -6.00 -16.73
CA ILE A 313 -8.01 -6.37 -18.11
C ILE A 313 -9.31 -7.18 -18.14
N LYS A 314 -9.50 -8.12 -17.22
CA LYS A 314 -10.75 -8.89 -17.13
C LYS A 314 -11.95 -7.99 -16.84
N TYR A 315 -11.79 -6.99 -15.96
CA TYR A 315 -12.86 -6.03 -15.67
C TYR A 315 -13.16 -5.08 -16.84
N THR A 316 -12.15 -4.61 -17.57
CA THR A 316 -12.36 -3.76 -18.76
C THR A 316 -12.88 -4.55 -19.96
N TYR A 317 -12.69 -5.87 -19.97
CA TYR A 317 -13.39 -6.77 -20.90
C TYR A 317 -14.87 -6.90 -20.53
N PHE A 318 -15.17 -7.12 -19.25
CA PHE A 318 -16.53 -7.35 -18.77
C PHE A 318 -17.41 -6.08 -18.80
N VAL A 319 -16.89 -4.94 -18.35
CA VAL A 319 -17.61 -3.66 -18.30
C VAL A 319 -17.01 -2.70 -19.33
N PRO A 320 -17.82 -2.03 -20.18
CA PRO A 320 -19.28 -2.01 -20.18
C PRO A 320 -19.96 -3.04 -21.10
N ALA A 321 -19.18 -3.90 -21.77
CA ALA A 321 -19.69 -4.72 -22.89
C ALA A 321 -20.73 -5.78 -22.46
N TYR A 322 -20.52 -6.43 -21.31
CA TYR A 322 -21.37 -7.50 -20.80
C TYR A 322 -22.15 -7.11 -19.55
N HIS A 323 -21.72 -6.05 -18.86
CA HIS A 323 -22.41 -5.48 -17.72
C HIS A 323 -22.23 -3.95 -17.74
N PRO A 324 -23.28 -3.15 -17.47
CA PRO A 324 -23.13 -1.70 -17.39
C PRO A 324 -22.20 -1.29 -16.25
N HIS A 325 -21.77 -0.04 -16.21
CA HIS A 325 -21.10 0.48 -15.03
C HIS A 325 -22.02 0.34 -13.80
N TYR A 326 -21.42 0.02 -12.64
CA TYR A 326 -22.12 -0.18 -11.37
C TYR A 326 -22.69 1.12 -10.78
N GLY A 327 -22.40 2.28 -11.39
CA GLY A 327 -22.95 3.56 -10.97
C GLY A 327 -22.64 3.85 -9.50
N THR A 328 -23.68 4.10 -8.69
CA THR A 328 -23.51 4.46 -7.28
C THR A 328 -23.43 3.27 -6.33
N ASP A 329 -23.59 2.04 -6.79
CA ASP A 329 -23.77 0.87 -5.91
C ASP A 329 -22.54 0.63 -5.02
N ILE A 330 -21.33 0.70 -5.61
CA ILE A 330 -20.07 0.56 -4.88
C ILE A 330 -19.92 1.67 -3.82
N ILE A 331 -20.39 2.89 -4.13
CA ILE A 331 -20.35 4.01 -3.18
C ILE A 331 -21.35 3.77 -2.04
N GLN A 332 -22.55 3.29 -2.33
CA GLN A 332 -23.54 2.94 -1.31
C GLN A 332 -23.03 1.84 -0.37
N GLN A 333 -22.42 0.79 -0.93
CA GLN A 333 -21.78 -0.28 -0.15
C GLN A 333 -20.64 0.27 0.73
N SER A 334 -19.89 1.26 0.22
CA SER A 334 -18.85 1.94 0.98
C SER A 334 -19.40 2.75 2.16
N VAL A 335 -20.58 3.33 2.04
CA VAL A 335 -21.25 4.01 3.16
C VAL A 335 -21.77 2.97 4.17
N MET A 336 -22.33 1.85 3.71
CA MET A 336 -22.77 0.76 4.57
C MET A 336 -21.60 0.17 5.39
N SER A 337 -20.41 0.08 4.78
CA SER A 337 -19.22 -0.48 5.43
C SER A 337 -18.78 0.31 6.67
N LEU A 338 -19.12 1.61 6.76
CA LEU A 338 -18.76 2.49 7.88
C LEU A 338 -19.43 2.08 9.20
N ILE A 339 -20.65 1.53 9.14
CA ILE A 339 -21.45 1.20 10.31
C ILE A 339 -20.91 -0.08 10.97
N PRO A 340 -20.46 -0.05 12.22
CA PRO A 340 -20.03 -1.25 12.95
C PRO A 340 -21.12 -2.30 13.04
N ARG A 341 -20.71 -3.58 13.05
CA ARG A 341 -21.63 -4.69 13.34
C ARG A 341 -22.25 -4.59 14.74
N LEU A 342 -21.64 -3.85 15.66
CA LEU A 342 -22.23 -3.56 16.97
C LEU A 342 -23.56 -2.82 16.86
N PHE A 343 -23.70 -1.90 15.91
CA PHE A 343 -24.91 -1.10 15.70
C PHE A 343 -25.82 -1.67 14.61
N TRP A 344 -25.28 -2.50 13.71
CA TRP A 344 -26.04 -3.22 12.69
C TRP A 344 -25.55 -4.68 12.57
N PRO A 345 -26.04 -5.59 13.44
CA PRO A 345 -25.58 -6.99 13.46
C PRO A 345 -25.81 -7.71 12.13
N GLU A 346 -26.97 -7.49 11.51
CA GLU A 346 -27.39 -8.07 10.23
C GLU A 346 -26.75 -7.39 9.01
N LYS A 347 -25.77 -6.50 9.19
CA LYS A 347 -25.08 -5.84 8.08
C LYS A 347 -24.56 -6.89 7.09
N PRO A 348 -24.82 -6.71 5.77
CA PRO A 348 -24.28 -7.60 4.75
C PRO A 348 -22.76 -7.76 4.90
N ASP A 349 -22.27 -8.95 4.55
CA ASP A 349 -20.83 -9.15 4.48
C ASP A 349 -20.27 -8.42 3.26
N MET A 350 -19.53 -7.34 3.52
CA MET A 350 -18.91 -6.53 2.47
C MET A 350 -17.94 -7.36 1.64
N GLU A 351 -17.26 -8.35 2.24
CA GLU A 351 -16.36 -9.22 1.49
C GLU A 351 -17.14 -10.11 0.52
N ALA A 352 -18.29 -10.64 0.93
CA ALA A 352 -19.16 -11.41 0.05
C ALA A 352 -19.70 -10.58 -1.12
N LEU A 353 -20.17 -9.35 -0.85
CA LEU A 353 -20.67 -8.44 -1.89
C LEU A 353 -19.58 -8.07 -2.92
N ILE A 354 -18.34 -7.86 -2.45
CA ILE A 354 -17.21 -7.60 -3.34
C ILE A 354 -16.88 -8.84 -4.17
N MET A 355 -16.84 -10.02 -3.54
CA MET A 355 -16.51 -11.26 -4.22
C MET A 355 -17.56 -11.66 -5.26
N GLU A 356 -18.83 -11.34 -5.05
CA GLU A 356 -19.89 -11.52 -6.06
C GLU A 356 -19.55 -10.80 -7.38
N ARG A 357 -19.03 -9.56 -7.30
CA ARG A 357 -18.56 -8.82 -8.48
C ARG A 357 -17.37 -9.51 -9.15
N VAL A 358 -16.44 -10.02 -8.34
CA VAL A 358 -15.22 -10.73 -8.81
C VAL A 358 -15.60 -12.00 -9.56
N TYR A 359 -16.53 -12.78 -9.03
CA TYR A 359 -17.02 -14.02 -9.64
C TYR A 359 -17.80 -13.74 -10.92
N THR A 360 -18.69 -12.75 -10.89
CA THR A 360 -19.50 -12.36 -12.06
C THR A 360 -18.64 -11.87 -13.22
N ALA A 361 -17.54 -11.17 -12.92
CA ALA A 361 -16.57 -10.72 -13.91
C ALA A 361 -15.58 -11.81 -14.38
N GLY A 362 -15.67 -13.05 -13.87
CA GLY A 362 -14.75 -14.15 -14.24
C GLY A 362 -13.30 -13.94 -13.82
N VAL A 363 -13.07 -13.09 -12.81
CA VAL A 363 -11.71 -12.81 -12.32
C VAL A 363 -11.16 -14.01 -11.56
N VAL A 364 -12.01 -14.60 -10.73
CA VAL A 364 -11.76 -15.83 -9.96
C VAL A 364 -12.98 -16.73 -10.09
N GLU A 365 -12.78 -18.04 -10.02
CA GLU A 365 -13.85 -19.03 -10.02
C GLU A 365 -14.52 -19.11 -8.63
N SER A 366 -15.83 -19.32 -8.59
CA SER A 366 -16.62 -19.30 -7.33
C SER A 366 -16.23 -20.38 -6.32
N TYR A 367 -15.57 -21.46 -6.76
CA TYR A 367 -15.07 -22.53 -5.90
C TYR A 367 -13.65 -22.30 -5.38
N SER A 368 -12.98 -21.24 -5.84
CA SER A 368 -11.65 -20.88 -5.35
C SER A 368 -11.73 -20.26 -3.96
N MET A 369 -10.92 -20.75 -3.02
CA MET A 369 -10.80 -20.20 -1.67
C MET A 369 -10.01 -18.87 -1.63
N VAL A 370 -9.78 -18.21 -2.77
CA VAL A 370 -8.97 -17.00 -2.87
C VAL A 370 -9.87 -15.76 -2.84
N SER A 371 -9.69 -14.92 -1.82
CA SER A 371 -10.22 -13.55 -1.82
C SER A 371 -9.39 -12.66 -2.76
N ALA A 372 -9.96 -12.25 -3.89
CA ALA A 372 -9.34 -11.34 -4.86
C ALA A 372 -10.11 -10.01 -4.93
N LYS A 373 -9.83 -9.13 -3.96
CA LYS A 373 -10.51 -7.83 -3.85
C LYS A 373 -10.09 -6.92 -5.01
N PRO A 374 -11.03 -6.22 -5.67
CA PRO A 374 -10.71 -5.23 -6.68
C PRO A 374 -9.79 -4.15 -6.13
N ALA A 375 -8.85 -3.73 -6.96
CA ALA A 375 -8.00 -2.58 -6.68
C ALA A 375 -8.78 -1.26 -6.77
N TYR A 376 -8.24 -0.19 -6.20
CA TYR A 376 -8.88 1.14 -6.20
C TYR A 376 -9.18 1.67 -7.61
N ILE A 377 -8.27 1.45 -8.57
CA ILE A 377 -8.50 1.84 -9.97
C ILE A 377 -9.63 1.04 -10.62
N VAL A 378 -9.75 -0.24 -10.25
CA VAL A 378 -10.75 -1.13 -10.80
C VAL A 378 -12.12 -0.67 -10.33
N ASP A 379 -12.31 -0.44 -9.03
CA ASP A 379 -13.58 0.07 -8.52
C ASP A 379 -13.94 1.43 -9.12
N ALA A 380 -12.96 2.32 -9.30
CA ALA A 380 -13.19 3.59 -9.98
C ALA A 380 -13.67 3.40 -11.43
N TYR A 381 -13.05 2.48 -12.17
CA TYR A 381 -13.47 2.12 -13.52
C TYR A 381 -14.87 1.49 -13.54
N LEU A 382 -15.14 0.52 -12.66
CA LEU A 382 -16.43 -0.15 -12.57
C LEU A 382 -17.56 0.82 -12.22
N THR A 383 -17.29 1.82 -11.39
CA THR A 383 -18.24 2.86 -10.98
C THR A 383 -18.67 3.74 -12.15
N GLY A 384 -17.76 4.18 -13.02
CA GLY A 384 -18.11 5.08 -14.12
C GLY A 384 -17.00 5.40 -15.12
N GLY A 385 -16.06 4.47 -15.31
CA GLY A 385 -15.00 4.56 -16.29
C GLY A 385 -13.97 5.66 -16.01
N LEU A 386 -13.40 6.20 -17.08
CA LEU A 386 -12.31 7.19 -17.03
C LEU A 386 -12.61 8.44 -16.17
N PRO A 387 -13.79 9.09 -16.27
CA PRO A 387 -14.08 10.27 -15.45
C PRO A 387 -13.98 10.00 -13.94
N ILE A 388 -14.44 8.82 -13.51
CA ILE A 388 -14.37 8.43 -12.10
C ILE A 388 -12.96 8.02 -11.69
N ILE A 389 -12.15 7.39 -12.56
CA ILE A 389 -10.71 7.17 -12.30
C ILE A 389 -10.03 8.51 -11.98
N ILE A 390 -10.22 9.52 -12.83
CA ILE A 390 -9.63 10.84 -12.65
C ILE A 390 -10.06 11.43 -11.30
N LEU A 391 -11.37 11.49 -11.04
CA LEU A 391 -11.89 12.07 -9.81
C LEU A 391 -11.40 11.33 -8.55
N ALA A 392 -11.47 10.00 -8.55
CA ALA A 392 -11.07 9.15 -7.44
C ALA A 392 -9.59 9.36 -7.08
N TYR A 393 -8.70 9.39 -8.07
CA TYR A 393 -7.28 9.59 -7.82
C TYR A 393 -6.91 11.03 -7.45
N ILE A 394 -7.62 12.05 -7.95
CA ILE A 394 -7.48 13.42 -7.44
C ILE A 394 -7.83 13.47 -5.95
N VAL A 395 -8.96 12.87 -5.56
CA VAL A 395 -9.38 12.81 -4.15
C VAL A 395 -8.36 12.04 -3.31
N LEU A 396 -7.89 10.89 -3.78
CA LEU A 396 -6.91 10.06 -3.07
C LEU A 396 -5.58 10.80 -2.85
N GLY A 397 -5.06 11.49 -3.87
CA GLY A 397 -3.84 12.28 -3.76
C GLY A 397 -3.99 13.46 -2.80
N TRP A 398 -5.12 14.18 -2.88
CA TRP A 398 -5.43 15.28 -1.96
C TRP A 398 -5.57 14.78 -0.51
N LEU A 399 -6.29 13.68 -0.32
CA LEU A 399 -6.57 13.11 0.99
C LEU A 399 -5.28 12.64 1.69
N ASN A 400 -4.38 12.00 0.95
CA ASN A 400 -3.06 11.60 1.46
C ASN A 400 -2.29 12.79 2.06
N ILE A 401 -2.19 13.90 1.31
CA ILE A 401 -1.52 15.12 1.80
C ILE A 401 -2.28 15.75 2.96
N TYR A 402 -3.61 15.84 2.86
CA TYR A 402 -4.43 16.43 3.91
C TYR A 402 -4.29 15.69 5.24
N LEU A 403 -4.39 14.36 5.24
CA LEU A 403 -4.28 13.54 6.45
C LEU A 403 -2.89 13.62 7.06
N SER A 404 -1.83 13.57 6.24
CA SER A 404 -0.46 13.72 6.72
C SER A 404 -0.22 15.08 7.36
N ILE A 405 -0.65 16.18 6.74
CA ILE A 405 -0.55 17.53 7.32
C ILE A 405 -1.34 17.59 8.64
N LYS A 406 -2.55 17.02 8.66
CA LYS A 406 -3.39 17.00 9.85
C LYS A 406 -2.71 16.25 11.00
N ALA A 407 -2.11 15.10 10.72
CA ALA A 407 -1.39 14.30 11.70
C ALA A 407 -0.16 15.05 12.25
N GLU A 408 0.69 15.63 11.40
CA GLU A 408 1.82 16.45 11.87
C GLU A 408 1.38 17.63 12.74
N ASN A 409 0.31 18.33 12.33
CA ASN A 409 -0.21 19.46 13.08
C ASN A 409 -0.79 19.07 14.44
N TRP A 410 -1.39 17.88 14.53
CA TRP A 410 -2.05 17.39 15.75
C TRP A 410 -1.08 16.72 16.72
N PHE A 411 0.02 16.14 16.23
CA PHE A 411 0.92 15.33 17.05
C PHE A 411 2.34 15.89 17.16
N GLY A 412 2.53 17.16 16.82
CA GLY A 412 3.78 17.87 17.15
C GLY A 412 4.96 17.55 16.24
N GLY A 413 4.70 17.26 14.97
CA GLY A 413 5.72 17.23 13.93
C GLY A 413 5.82 15.91 13.17
N TYR A 414 6.86 15.83 12.35
CA TYR A 414 7.05 14.79 11.33
C TYR A 414 7.06 13.35 11.85
N LEU A 415 7.85 13.06 12.89
CA LEU A 415 8.06 11.68 13.29
C LEU A 415 6.80 11.07 13.92
N LEU A 416 6.14 11.76 14.86
CA LEU A 416 4.91 11.27 15.47
C LEU A 416 3.71 11.43 14.53
N GLY A 417 3.59 12.56 13.84
CA GLY A 417 2.48 12.82 12.92
C GLY A 417 2.53 11.97 11.67
N SER A 418 3.53 12.17 10.81
CA SER A 418 3.66 11.38 9.58
C SER A 418 4.20 9.98 9.83
N GLY A 419 5.29 9.85 10.59
CA GLY A 419 5.95 8.56 10.81
C GLY A 419 5.07 7.53 11.53
N VAL A 420 4.41 7.93 12.63
CA VAL A 420 3.55 7.02 13.42
C VAL A 420 2.09 7.11 13.02
N ILE A 421 1.46 8.27 13.18
CA ILE A 421 0.00 8.38 13.12
C ILE A 421 -0.52 8.21 11.70
N PHE A 422 0.03 8.95 10.73
CA PHE A 422 -0.40 8.84 9.33
C PHE A 422 -0.11 7.44 8.78
N ASN A 423 1.13 6.98 8.88
CA ASN A 423 1.52 5.69 8.31
C ASN A 423 0.91 4.50 9.08
N GLY A 424 0.60 4.61 10.37
CA GLY A 424 -0.01 3.54 11.16
C GLY A 424 -1.51 3.41 10.96
N LEU A 425 -2.21 4.53 10.84
CA LEU A 425 -3.67 4.53 10.68
C LEU A 425 -4.10 4.50 9.22
N PHE A 426 -3.37 5.18 8.34
CA PHE A 426 -3.77 5.44 6.96
C PHE A 426 -2.85 4.75 5.95
N GLN A 427 -2.25 3.61 6.32
CA GLN A 427 -1.39 2.83 5.41
C GLN A 427 -2.12 2.38 4.13
N ILE A 428 -3.42 2.06 4.23
CA ILE A 428 -4.21 1.60 3.08
C ILE A 428 -4.25 2.62 1.94
N VAL A 429 -4.03 3.91 2.26
CA VAL A 429 -4.11 5.02 1.32
C VAL A 429 -2.84 5.10 0.45
N TRP A 430 -1.81 4.30 0.74
CA TRP A 430 -0.59 4.18 -0.07
C TRP A 430 -0.83 3.46 -1.40
N LEU A 431 -1.55 2.34 -1.36
CA LEU A 431 -1.81 1.51 -2.54
C LEU A 431 -3.25 1.70 -3.04
N GLY A 432 -4.14 2.13 -2.15
CA GLY A 432 -5.58 1.99 -2.37
C GLY A 432 -6.03 0.55 -2.11
N ASN A 433 -7.33 0.38 -2.01
CA ASN A 433 -8.01 -0.91 -1.99
C ASN A 433 -9.39 -0.68 -2.62
N SER A 434 -10.24 -1.68 -2.62
CA SER A 434 -11.65 -1.49 -2.93
C SER A 434 -12.27 -0.37 -2.09
N PHE A 435 -13.22 0.34 -2.68
CA PHE A 435 -13.79 1.57 -2.12
C PHE A 435 -14.39 1.33 -0.74
N GLU A 436 -15.01 0.17 -0.52
CA GLU A 436 -15.69 -0.18 0.72
C GLU A 436 -14.71 -0.30 1.88
N PHE A 437 -13.56 -0.95 1.65
CA PHE A 437 -12.52 -1.10 2.65
C PHE A 437 -11.75 0.20 2.87
N LEU A 438 -11.49 0.97 1.80
CA LEU A 438 -10.83 2.27 1.93
C LEU A 438 -11.68 3.22 2.77
N ALA A 439 -12.98 3.34 2.48
CA ALA A 439 -13.90 4.21 3.22
C ALA A 439 -13.98 3.82 4.70
N ASN A 440 -14.14 2.52 4.99
CA ASN A 440 -14.16 2.01 6.36
C ASN A 440 -12.88 2.35 7.11
N VAL A 441 -11.71 2.06 6.52
CA VAL A 441 -10.42 2.34 7.17
C VAL A 441 -10.25 3.84 7.38
N LEU A 442 -10.49 4.68 6.38
CA LEU A 442 -10.37 6.14 6.51
C LEU A 442 -11.20 6.68 7.68
N PHE A 443 -12.45 6.23 7.80
CA PHE A 443 -13.37 6.67 8.84
C PHE A 443 -12.89 6.27 10.24
N TRP A 444 -12.62 4.98 10.46
CA TRP A 444 -12.18 4.46 11.77
C TRP A 444 -10.80 4.95 12.16
N SER A 445 -9.91 5.12 11.18
CA SER A 445 -8.60 5.73 11.39
C SER A 445 -8.71 7.19 11.82
N PHE A 446 -9.66 7.96 11.29
CA PHE A 446 -9.87 9.32 11.75
C PHE A 446 -10.42 9.37 13.18
N ILE A 447 -11.36 8.47 13.53
CA ILE A 447 -11.86 8.34 14.91
C ILE A 447 -10.72 8.00 15.88
N LEU A 448 -9.88 7.02 15.54
CA LEU A 448 -8.74 6.62 16.37
C LEU A 448 -7.69 7.72 16.46
N MET A 449 -7.41 8.43 15.37
CA MET A 449 -6.53 9.59 15.38
C MET A 449 -7.01 10.64 16.38
N PHE A 450 -8.32 10.91 16.43
CA PHE A 450 -8.91 11.81 17.41
C PHE A 450 -8.80 11.28 18.84
N ALA A 451 -9.11 9.99 19.06
CA ALA A 451 -9.04 9.36 20.37
C ALA A 451 -7.61 9.36 20.96
N ILE A 452 -6.60 9.01 20.16
CA ILE A 452 -5.19 9.02 20.58
C ILE A 452 -4.75 10.45 20.92
N ARG A 453 -5.10 11.43 20.08
CA ARG A 453 -4.81 12.84 20.37
C ARG A 453 -5.43 13.26 21.70
N PHE A 454 -6.71 12.96 21.91
CA PHE A 454 -7.41 13.28 23.14
C PHE A 454 -6.73 12.64 24.36
N GLY A 455 -6.36 11.35 24.26
CA GLY A 455 -5.63 10.65 25.31
C GLY A 455 -4.30 11.32 25.66
N LEU A 456 -3.48 11.65 24.65
CA LEU A 456 -2.18 12.33 24.86
C LEU A 456 -2.31 13.73 25.45
N GLN A 457 -3.40 14.45 25.13
CA GLN A 457 -3.68 15.75 25.74
C GLN A 457 -4.07 15.60 27.21
N ARG A 458 -4.89 14.59 27.53
CA ARG A 458 -5.34 14.33 28.91
C ARG A 458 -4.20 13.90 29.84
N THR A 459 -3.20 13.21 29.32
CA THR A 459 -2.00 12.84 30.07
C THR A 459 -0.97 13.97 30.16
N GLY A 460 -1.18 15.10 29.49
CA GLY A 460 -0.22 16.21 29.44
C GLY A 460 1.03 15.95 28.61
N LEU A 461 1.08 14.84 27.87
CA LEU A 461 2.17 14.51 26.95
C LEU A 461 2.15 15.38 25.69
N LEU A 462 0.96 15.85 25.29
CA LEU A 462 0.74 16.72 24.14
C LEU A 462 0.13 18.04 24.59
N VAL A 463 0.86 19.14 24.41
CA VAL A 463 0.46 20.49 24.86
C VAL A 463 0.31 21.40 23.65
N ARG A 464 -0.63 22.35 23.70
CA ARG A 464 -0.81 23.34 22.62
C ARG A 464 0.38 24.29 22.58
N THR A 465 0.93 24.52 21.39
CA THR A 465 2.04 25.45 21.14
C THR A 465 1.60 26.90 21.12
#